data_AF-A0A9P5W279-F1
#
_entry.id   AF-A0A9P5W279-F1
#
_cell.length_a   1.000
_cell.length_b   1.000
_cell.length_c   1.000
_cell.angle_alpha   90.00
_cell.angle_beta   90.00
_cell.angle_gamma   90.00
#
_symmetry.space_group_name_H-M   'P 1'
#
loop_
_entity.id
_entity.type
_entity.pdbx_description
1 polymer ?
#
loop_
_entity_poly.entity_id
_entity_poly.type
_entity_poly.pdbx_seq_one_letter_code
_entity_poly.pdbx_strand_id
1 'polypeptide(L)'
;MLLLKALLLVVSATAVLASGRVDAIVSGACIVGEDTSSHDSRGEEIFKNPRNHPAAVASILRFSADRAEFRPREKGVITDQKVYDHFLKDVYNFPGFQAHHQQRMQLDLQGDREQFKREVAKKYKSDRNDPNQMATEFDQLLPQEMDHDNQEWLLNYVVMNTQNNQGGGDQSEILVEICSIMLKLTKGSNDEAKIKRQTAQMTMNAFTVKKEYLMQHAQSLSQRIQTMRTRKALRDLSSNGVLGGEDYEMSEESELEGWFHGLFTPYYLTRSYPVSRWQI
;
A
#
# COMPACT_ATOMS: atom_id res chain seq x y z
N MET A 1 -41.70 -18.93 13.95
CA MET A 1 -40.35 -18.56 14.45
C MET A 1 -39.30 -18.49 13.33
N LEU A 2 -39.57 -17.80 12.21
CA LEU A 2 -38.61 -17.66 11.09
C LEU A 2 -38.23 -16.20 10.77
N LEU A 3 -38.95 -15.23 11.33
CA LEU A 3 -38.74 -13.80 11.07
C LEU A 3 -37.58 -13.18 11.88
N LEU A 4 -37.16 -13.78 13.01
CA LEU A 4 -36.09 -13.22 13.83
C LEU A 4 -34.67 -13.52 13.32
N LYS A 5 -34.50 -14.54 12.46
CA LYS A 5 -33.18 -14.91 11.91
C LYS A 5 -32.77 -14.06 10.69
N ALA A 6 -33.73 -13.48 9.98
CA ALA A 6 -33.45 -12.57 8.88
C ALA A 6 -32.94 -11.21 9.37
N LEU A 7 -33.39 -10.75 10.55
CA LEU A 7 -33.00 -9.45 11.09
C LEU A 7 -31.54 -9.41 11.57
N LEU A 8 -31.01 -10.53 12.09
CA LEU A 8 -29.63 -10.62 12.58
C LEU A 8 -28.58 -10.69 11.46
N LEU A 9 -28.97 -11.10 10.24
CA LEU A 9 -28.06 -11.18 9.10
C LEU A 9 -27.87 -9.84 8.38
N VAL A 10 -28.79 -8.89 8.56
CA VAL A 10 -28.68 -7.53 8.00
C VAL A 10 -27.78 -6.65 8.88
N VAL A 11 -27.72 -6.88 10.19
CA VAL A 11 -26.91 -6.05 11.11
C VAL A 11 -25.40 -6.34 10.97
N SER A 12 -25.02 -7.56 10.60
CA SER A 12 -23.62 -7.95 10.41
C SER A 12 -22.95 -7.27 9.20
N ALA A 13 -23.74 -6.86 8.19
CA ALA A 13 -23.23 -6.15 7.02
C ALA A 13 -23.10 -4.62 7.24
N THR A 14 -23.84 -4.06 8.21
CA THR A 14 -23.84 -2.62 8.50
C THR A 14 -22.79 -2.16 9.51
N ALA A 15 -22.12 -3.07 10.21
CA ALA A 15 -21.08 -2.73 11.20
C ALA A 15 -19.67 -2.49 10.61
N VAL A 16 -19.55 -2.38 9.28
CA VAL A 16 -18.29 -2.04 8.60
C VAL A 16 -18.17 -0.54 8.28
N LEU A 17 -19.26 0.24 8.42
CA LEU A 17 -19.32 1.66 8.05
C LEU A 17 -19.74 2.57 9.22
N ALA A 18 -19.25 2.30 10.43
CA ALA A 18 -19.33 3.29 11.51
C ALA A 18 -18.33 4.41 11.21
N SER A 19 -18.78 5.36 10.38
CA SER A 19 -18.05 6.46 9.79
C SER A 19 -17.64 7.51 10.83
N GLY A 20 -16.36 7.48 11.24
CA GLY A 20 -15.62 8.72 11.39
C GLY A 20 -15.56 9.41 10.02
N ARG A 21 -15.65 10.74 10.00
CA ARG A 21 -15.51 11.51 8.76
C ARG A 21 -14.02 11.51 8.43
N VAL A 22 -13.61 10.75 7.41
CA VAL A 22 -12.24 10.82 6.91
C VAL A 22 -12.06 12.10 6.11
N ASP A 23 -11.15 12.96 6.54
CA ASP A 23 -10.87 14.26 5.91
C ASP A 23 -9.78 14.16 4.83
N ALA A 24 -8.84 13.23 5.01
CA ALA A 24 -7.69 13.06 4.13
C ALA A 24 -7.32 11.58 3.98
N ILE A 25 -7.02 11.16 2.76
CA ILE A 25 -6.62 9.80 2.42
C ILE A 25 -5.33 9.88 1.61
N VAL A 26 -4.31 9.18 2.08
CA VAL A 26 -3.04 9.00 1.39
C VAL A 26 -2.76 7.53 1.22
N SER A 27 -2.07 7.19 0.15
CA SER A 27 -1.83 5.80 -0.20
C SER A 27 -0.36 5.56 -0.48
N GLY A 28 0.14 4.41 -0.11
CA GLY A 28 1.40 3.87 -0.60
C GLY A 28 1.16 2.49 -1.22
N ALA A 29 2.11 2.04 -2.04
CA ALA A 29 2.06 0.70 -2.57
C ALA A 29 3.46 0.18 -2.91
N CYS A 30 3.69 -1.11 -2.67
CA CYS A 30 4.95 -1.77 -3.03
C CYS A 30 4.76 -3.22 -3.47
N ILE A 31 5.82 -3.75 -4.09
CA ILE A 31 5.99 -5.18 -4.33
C ILE A 31 7.04 -5.71 -3.36
N VAL A 32 6.76 -6.87 -2.74
CA VAL A 32 7.72 -7.63 -1.92
C VAL A 32 7.98 -8.95 -2.62
N GLY A 33 9.24 -9.23 -2.95
CA GLY A 33 9.64 -10.38 -3.76
C GLY A 33 10.06 -9.98 -5.18
N GLU A 34 10.20 -10.97 -6.05
CA GLU A 34 10.66 -10.76 -7.43
C GLU A 34 9.47 -10.46 -8.36
N ASP A 35 9.60 -9.40 -9.17
CA ASP A 35 8.71 -9.19 -10.31
C ASP A 35 9.17 -10.08 -11.46
N THR A 36 8.55 -11.26 -11.57
CA THR A 36 8.92 -12.26 -12.57
C THR A 36 8.37 -11.97 -13.97
N SER A 37 7.57 -10.90 -14.11
CA SER A 37 6.90 -10.56 -15.36
C SER A 37 7.90 -10.14 -16.45
N SER A 38 7.68 -10.61 -17.67
CA SER A 38 8.51 -10.20 -18.81
C SER A 38 8.15 -8.79 -19.26
N HIS A 39 9.16 -7.97 -19.55
CA HIS A 39 9.00 -6.61 -20.05
C HIS A 39 8.31 -6.52 -21.42
N ASP A 40 8.37 -7.60 -22.20
CA ASP A 40 7.81 -7.68 -23.55
C ASP A 40 6.38 -8.23 -23.57
N SER A 41 5.94 -8.86 -22.48
CA SER A 41 4.59 -9.40 -22.37
C SER A 41 3.55 -8.29 -22.36
N ARG A 42 2.46 -8.45 -23.13
CA ARG A 42 1.35 -7.48 -23.22
C ARG A 42 0.03 -8.21 -23.48
N GLY A 43 -1.08 -7.55 -23.19
CA GLY A 43 -2.42 -8.05 -23.51
C GLY A 43 -2.73 -9.39 -22.84
N GLU A 44 -3.23 -10.37 -23.60
CA GLU A 44 -3.64 -11.68 -23.09
C GLU A 44 -2.51 -12.42 -22.36
N GLU A 45 -1.28 -12.32 -22.85
CA GLU A 45 -0.11 -13.05 -22.31
C GLU A 45 0.21 -12.68 -20.85
N ILE A 46 -0.14 -11.45 -20.44
CA ILE A 46 0.00 -11.01 -19.05
C ILE A 46 -0.89 -11.82 -18.10
N PHE A 47 -2.11 -12.15 -18.55
CA PHE A 47 -3.10 -12.88 -17.73
C PHE A 47 -3.02 -14.39 -17.91
N LYS A 48 -2.48 -14.87 -19.04
CA LYS A 48 -2.44 -16.30 -19.39
C LYS A 48 -1.25 -17.04 -18.82
N ASN A 49 -0.12 -16.36 -18.70
CA ASN A 49 1.13 -16.98 -18.27
C ASN A 49 1.37 -16.68 -16.78
N PRO A 50 1.45 -17.71 -15.91
CA PRO A 50 1.67 -17.54 -14.47
C PRO A 50 2.87 -16.68 -14.11
N ARG A 51 3.93 -16.70 -14.93
CA ARG A 51 5.11 -15.85 -14.74
C ARG A 51 4.80 -14.36 -14.84
N ASN A 52 3.77 -13.97 -15.59
CA ASN A 52 3.36 -12.58 -15.75
C ASN A 52 2.24 -12.15 -14.79
N HIS A 53 1.75 -13.06 -13.93
CA HIS A 53 0.66 -12.73 -13.01
C HIS A 53 0.95 -11.56 -12.04
N PRO A 54 2.20 -11.26 -11.62
CA PRO A 54 2.47 -10.02 -10.86
C PRO A 54 1.99 -8.77 -11.61
N ALA A 55 2.30 -8.67 -12.91
CA ALA A 55 1.84 -7.58 -13.75
C ALA A 55 0.32 -7.60 -13.97
N ALA A 56 -0.29 -8.79 -14.10
CA ALA A 56 -1.75 -8.92 -14.20
C ALA A 56 -2.44 -8.39 -12.95
N VAL A 57 -1.98 -8.79 -11.76
CA VAL A 57 -2.53 -8.39 -10.46
C VAL A 57 -2.37 -6.90 -10.24
N ALA A 58 -1.19 -6.35 -10.51
CA ALA A 58 -0.98 -4.90 -10.43
C ALA A 58 -1.88 -4.13 -11.41
N SER A 59 -2.06 -4.64 -12.63
CA SER A 59 -2.98 -4.05 -13.62
C SER A 59 -4.45 -4.09 -13.14
N ILE A 60 -4.86 -5.18 -12.49
CA ILE A 60 -6.20 -5.31 -11.89
C ILE A 60 -6.39 -4.29 -10.76
N LEU A 61 -5.41 -4.15 -9.85
CA LEU A 61 -5.48 -3.17 -8.77
C LEU A 61 -5.57 -1.74 -9.31
N ARG A 62 -4.76 -1.41 -10.32
CA ARG A 62 -4.81 -0.11 -11.00
C ARG A 62 -6.16 0.13 -11.69
N PHE A 63 -6.71 -0.88 -12.35
CA PHE A 63 -8.02 -0.81 -12.99
C PHE A 63 -9.16 -0.60 -11.99
N SER A 64 -9.14 -1.32 -10.85
CA SER A 64 -10.09 -1.10 -9.75
C SER A 64 -9.98 0.33 -9.21
N ALA A 65 -8.76 0.86 -9.10
CA ALA A 65 -8.52 2.23 -8.68
C ALA A 65 -9.05 3.26 -9.70
N ASP A 66 -8.84 3.04 -11.01
CA ASP A 66 -9.39 3.90 -12.06
C ASP A 66 -10.91 3.96 -12.05
N ARG A 67 -11.57 2.82 -11.92
CA ARG A 67 -13.03 2.74 -11.86
C ARG A 67 -13.63 3.44 -10.65
N ALA A 68 -12.88 3.51 -9.56
CA ALA A 68 -13.25 4.19 -8.35
C ALA A 68 -12.82 5.67 -8.31
N GLU A 69 -12.08 6.16 -9.31
CA GLU A 69 -11.40 7.46 -9.30
C GLU A 69 -10.37 7.65 -8.18
N PHE A 70 -9.88 6.54 -7.64
CA PHE A 70 -8.83 6.49 -6.62
C PHE A 70 -7.47 6.69 -7.29
N ARG A 71 -7.04 7.95 -7.37
CA ARG A 71 -5.81 8.36 -8.10
C ARG A 71 -4.84 9.09 -7.17
N PRO A 72 -4.24 8.40 -6.19
CA PRO A 72 -3.37 9.04 -5.19
C PRO A 72 -2.13 9.68 -5.82
N ARG A 73 -1.58 9.12 -6.91
CA ARG A 73 -0.44 9.73 -7.61
C ARG A 73 -0.78 11.03 -8.34
N GLU A 74 -2.01 11.17 -8.83
CA GLU A 74 -2.45 12.40 -9.52
C GLU A 74 -2.96 13.45 -8.53
N LYS A 75 -3.64 13.02 -7.46
CA LYS A 75 -4.33 13.91 -6.50
C LYS A 75 -3.51 14.22 -5.25
N GLY A 76 -2.48 13.42 -4.94
CA GLY A 76 -1.77 13.46 -3.67
C GLY A 76 -2.66 12.98 -2.51
N VAL A 77 -3.44 13.91 -1.95
CA VAL A 77 -4.40 13.67 -0.88
C VAL A 77 -5.82 13.55 -1.46
N ILE A 78 -6.49 12.44 -1.18
CA ILE A 78 -7.88 12.20 -1.57
C ILE A 78 -8.80 12.59 -0.40
N THR A 79 -9.79 13.44 -0.65
CA THR A 79 -10.68 13.99 0.41
C THR A 79 -12.08 13.38 0.44
N ASP A 80 -12.43 12.52 -0.53
CA ASP A 80 -13.71 11.81 -0.57
C ASP A 80 -13.53 10.34 -0.19
N GLN A 81 -14.04 9.96 0.99
CA GLN A 81 -14.01 8.58 1.47
C GLN A 81 -14.72 7.59 0.53
N LYS A 82 -15.75 8.01 -0.21
CA LYS A 82 -16.46 7.13 -1.13
C LYS A 82 -15.57 6.61 -2.25
N VAL A 83 -14.59 7.40 -2.68
CA VAL A 83 -13.58 7.01 -3.69
C VAL A 83 -12.77 5.82 -3.18
N TYR A 84 -12.32 5.89 -1.92
CA TYR A 84 -11.59 4.79 -1.28
C TYR A 84 -12.47 3.56 -1.05
N ASP A 85 -13.69 3.75 -0.54
CA ASP A 85 -14.63 2.66 -0.30
C ASP A 85 -15.00 1.92 -1.61
N HIS A 86 -15.17 2.66 -2.71
CA HIS A 86 -15.39 2.09 -4.04
C HIS A 86 -14.17 1.31 -4.54
N PHE A 87 -12.95 1.83 -4.35
CA PHE A 87 -11.73 1.10 -4.70
C PHE A 87 -11.65 -0.24 -3.97
N LEU A 88 -11.82 -0.24 -2.63
CA LEU A 88 -11.85 -1.46 -1.85
C LEU A 88 -12.95 -2.40 -2.35
N LYS A 89 -14.17 -1.89 -2.56
CA LYS A 89 -15.30 -2.70 -3.05
C LYS A 89 -14.99 -3.35 -4.40
N ASP A 90 -14.33 -2.65 -5.32
CA ASP A 90 -13.95 -3.21 -6.61
C ASP A 90 -12.86 -4.29 -6.48
N VAL A 91 -11.89 -4.12 -5.58
CA VAL A 91 -10.90 -5.17 -5.25
C VAL A 91 -11.58 -6.40 -4.65
N TYR A 92 -12.45 -6.22 -3.64
CA TYR A 92 -13.18 -7.30 -2.99
C TYR A 92 -14.05 -8.12 -3.95
N ASN A 93 -14.67 -7.44 -4.91
CA ASN A 93 -15.58 -8.07 -5.86
C ASN A 93 -14.90 -8.57 -7.13
N PHE A 94 -13.58 -8.38 -7.28
CA PHE A 94 -12.86 -8.90 -8.44
C PHE A 94 -12.80 -10.44 -8.37
N PRO A 95 -13.40 -11.20 -9.33
CA PRO A 95 -13.58 -12.64 -9.16
C PRO A 95 -12.27 -13.46 -9.12
N GLY A 96 -11.19 -12.89 -9.67
CA GLY A 96 -9.84 -13.46 -9.63
C GLY A 96 -9.11 -13.25 -8.29
N PHE A 97 -9.69 -12.50 -7.37
CA PHE A 97 -9.22 -12.40 -5.99
C PHE A 97 -10.08 -13.24 -5.07
N GLN A 98 -9.43 -13.93 -4.14
CA GLN A 98 -10.07 -14.68 -3.08
C GLN A 98 -9.70 -14.03 -1.76
N ALA A 99 -10.68 -13.52 -1.02
CA ALA A 99 -10.47 -13.04 0.33
C ALA A 99 -9.87 -14.17 1.18
N HIS A 100 -8.69 -13.94 1.72
CA HIS A 100 -7.96 -14.90 2.52
C HIS A 100 -8.27 -14.69 4.00
N HIS A 101 -8.07 -13.47 4.51
CA HIS A 101 -8.50 -13.08 5.84
C HIS A 101 -8.65 -11.55 5.96
N GLN A 102 -9.41 -11.14 6.98
CA GLN A 102 -9.50 -9.75 7.41
C GLN A 102 -9.14 -9.67 8.89
N GLN A 103 -8.23 -8.77 9.23
CA GLN A 103 -7.84 -8.50 10.61
C GLN A 103 -8.12 -7.05 10.97
N ARG A 104 -8.59 -6.84 12.20
CA ARG A 104 -8.73 -5.52 12.81
C ARG A 104 -7.89 -5.49 14.08
N MET A 105 -7.04 -4.49 14.19
CA MET A 105 -6.06 -4.34 15.24
C MET A 105 -6.20 -2.95 15.85
N GLN A 106 -6.10 -2.87 17.17
CA GLN A 106 -6.08 -1.60 17.88
C GLN A 106 -4.62 -1.18 18.13
N LEU A 107 -4.32 0.07 17.81
CA LEU A 107 -3.05 0.74 18.09
C LEU A 107 -3.28 1.75 19.20
N ASP A 108 -2.69 1.53 20.37
CA ASP A 108 -2.78 2.45 21.49
C ASP A 108 -1.69 3.52 21.36
N LEU A 109 -2.03 4.66 20.79
CA LEU A 109 -1.08 5.72 20.46
C LEU A 109 -1.01 6.77 21.56
N GLN A 110 0.20 7.13 21.96
CA GLN A 110 0.46 8.14 23.00
C GLN A 110 0.75 9.54 22.43
N GLY A 111 0.78 9.66 21.10
CA GLY A 111 1.04 10.89 20.37
C GLY A 111 2.50 11.09 19.96
N ASP A 112 3.29 10.01 19.94
CA ASP A 112 4.69 10.00 19.54
C ASP A 112 4.86 9.18 18.24
N ARG A 113 5.61 9.73 17.28
CA ARG A 113 5.80 9.13 15.95
C ARG A 113 6.62 7.84 15.97
N GLU A 114 7.66 7.78 16.80
CA GLU A 114 8.43 6.54 16.98
C GLU A 114 7.62 5.46 17.71
N GLN A 115 6.75 5.86 18.63
CA GLN A 115 5.79 4.98 19.28
C GLN A 115 4.75 4.44 18.30
N PHE A 116 4.28 5.28 17.36
CA PHE A 116 3.43 4.84 16.25
C PHE A 116 4.10 3.73 15.44
N LYS A 117 5.33 3.94 14.97
CA LYS A 117 6.11 2.90 14.24
C LYS A 117 6.21 1.60 15.02
N ARG A 118 6.57 1.68 16.32
CA ARG A 118 6.68 0.49 17.19
C ARG A 118 5.34 -0.26 17.33
N GLU A 119 4.24 0.46 17.52
CA GLU A 119 2.92 -0.19 17.62
C GLU A 119 2.46 -0.80 16.29
N VAL A 120 2.73 -0.15 15.15
CA VAL A 120 2.47 -0.75 13.84
C VAL A 120 3.27 -2.04 13.66
N ALA A 121 4.59 -2.01 13.85
CA ALA A 121 5.45 -3.19 13.70
C ALA A 121 5.06 -4.33 14.65
N LYS A 122 4.64 -4.01 15.88
CA LYS A 122 4.20 -4.99 16.87
C LYS A 122 2.85 -5.63 16.55
N LYS A 123 1.91 -4.85 15.99
CA LYS A 123 0.53 -5.28 15.76
C LYS A 123 0.34 -5.90 14.39
N TYR A 124 1.13 -5.49 13.41
CA TYR A 124 1.12 -6.06 12.07
C TYR A 124 1.52 -7.53 12.10
N LYS A 125 0.58 -8.39 11.68
CA LYS A 125 0.73 -9.85 11.67
C LYS A 125 0.63 -10.39 10.25
N SER A 126 1.68 -10.19 9.48
CA SER A 126 1.85 -10.86 8.19
C SER A 126 2.99 -11.88 8.30
N ASP A 127 2.74 -13.10 7.84
CA ASP A 127 3.76 -14.15 7.77
C ASP A 127 4.68 -13.97 6.55
N ARG A 128 4.35 -13.04 5.65
CA ARG A 128 5.06 -12.85 4.36
C ARG A 128 5.81 -11.52 4.23
N ASN A 129 5.50 -10.54 5.06
CA ASN A 129 6.02 -9.17 4.96
C ASN A 129 6.68 -8.72 6.27
N ASP A 130 7.80 -7.99 6.18
CA ASP A 130 8.53 -7.48 7.35
C ASP A 130 7.71 -6.40 8.08
N PRO A 131 7.35 -6.61 9.36
CA PRO A 131 6.62 -5.63 10.14
C PRO A 131 7.35 -4.29 10.34
N ASN A 132 8.68 -4.29 10.40
CA ASN A 132 9.46 -3.05 10.56
C ASN A 132 9.47 -2.22 9.27
N GLN A 133 9.55 -2.89 8.13
CA GLN A 133 9.38 -2.24 6.84
C GLN A 133 7.99 -1.62 6.76
N MET A 134 6.92 -2.38 7.05
CA MET A 134 5.54 -1.87 7.04
C MET A 134 5.36 -0.64 7.95
N ALA A 135 5.93 -0.66 9.15
CA ALA A 135 5.90 0.50 10.05
C ALA A 135 6.59 1.73 9.48
N THR A 136 7.70 1.55 8.77
CA THR A 136 8.42 2.63 8.10
C THR A 136 7.62 3.20 6.94
N GLU A 137 6.98 2.35 6.13
CA GLU A 137 6.14 2.79 5.02
C GLU A 137 4.93 3.61 5.50
N PHE A 138 4.26 3.16 6.57
CA PHE A 138 3.18 3.94 7.17
C PHE A 138 3.65 5.27 7.75
N ASP A 139 4.86 5.31 8.32
CA ASP A 139 5.45 6.54 8.82
C ASP A 139 5.74 7.54 7.70
N GLN A 140 6.19 7.07 6.54
CA GLN A 140 6.43 7.91 5.36
C GLN A 140 5.15 8.51 4.77
N LEU A 141 3.99 7.86 4.99
CA LEU A 141 2.70 8.40 4.58
C LEU A 141 2.18 9.52 5.48
N LEU A 142 2.75 9.71 6.67
CA LEU A 142 2.33 10.81 7.53
C LEU A 142 2.68 12.15 6.86
N PRO A 143 1.74 13.11 6.81
CA PRO A 143 2.03 14.43 6.29
C PRO A 143 3.09 15.11 7.16
N GLN A 144 3.93 15.94 6.54
CA GLN A 144 4.87 16.77 7.29
C GLN A 144 4.16 17.97 7.91
N GLU A 145 3.25 18.59 7.17
CA GLU A 145 2.49 19.79 7.55
C GLU A 145 0.98 19.56 7.46
N MET A 146 0.20 20.35 8.20
CA MET A 146 -1.26 20.30 8.22
C MET A 146 -1.90 21.66 7.96
N ASP A 147 -2.89 21.68 7.07
CA ASP A 147 -3.65 22.89 6.75
C ASP A 147 -4.68 23.27 7.84
N HIS A 148 -5.10 22.29 8.64
CA HIS A 148 -6.19 22.45 9.61
C HIS A 148 -5.80 21.87 10.98
N ASP A 149 -6.35 22.45 12.05
CA ASP A 149 -5.95 22.13 13.43
C ASP A 149 -6.20 20.68 13.85
N ASN A 150 -7.21 20.03 13.28
CA ASN A 150 -7.60 18.67 13.62
C ASN A 150 -8.24 17.98 12.41
N GLN A 151 -7.67 16.87 11.97
CA GLN A 151 -8.16 16.12 10.81
C GLN A 151 -8.09 14.60 11.08
N GLU A 152 -9.03 13.86 10.50
CA GLU A 152 -9.00 12.40 10.46
C GLU A 152 -8.37 11.92 9.14
N TRP A 153 -7.23 11.27 9.24
CA TRP A 153 -6.41 10.78 8.13
C TRP A 153 -6.55 9.26 8.01
N LEU A 154 -6.77 8.77 6.79
CA LEU A 154 -6.66 7.36 6.44
C LEU A 154 -5.36 7.14 5.69
N LEU A 155 -4.43 6.45 6.34
CA LEU A 155 -3.21 5.97 5.71
C LEU A 155 -3.50 4.60 5.09
N ASN A 156 -3.40 4.48 3.78
CA ASN A 156 -3.59 3.22 3.05
C ASN A 156 -2.24 2.70 2.54
N TYR A 157 -2.00 1.39 2.62
CA TYR A 157 -0.81 0.77 2.05
C TYR A 157 -1.14 -0.55 1.36
N VAL A 158 -0.80 -0.65 0.08
CA VAL A 158 -1.05 -1.86 -0.74
C VAL A 158 0.26 -2.63 -0.92
N VAL A 159 0.32 -3.84 -0.42
CA VAL A 159 1.47 -4.73 -0.60
C VAL A 159 1.10 -5.87 -1.53
N MET A 160 1.85 -6.02 -2.61
CA MET A 160 1.80 -7.21 -3.45
C MET A 160 3.01 -8.09 -3.16
N ASN A 161 2.80 -9.27 -2.59
CA ASN A 161 3.85 -10.21 -2.25
C ASN A 161 3.91 -11.35 -3.27
N THR A 162 5.09 -11.56 -3.87
CA THR A 162 5.39 -12.57 -4.88
C THR A 162 6.45 -13.54 -4.35
N GLN A 163 6.12 -14.29 -3.30
CA GLN A 163 7.03 -15.33 -2.82
C GLN A 163 7.06 -16.53 -3.76
N ASN A 164 8.27 -16.91 -4.17
CA ASN A 164 8.56 -18.21 -4.76
C ASN A 164 8.67 -19.21 -3.62
N ASN A 165 7.70 -20.13 -3.48
CA ASN A 165 7.86 -21.26 -2.58
C ASN A 165 9.15 -21.99 -3.00
N GLN A 166 10.14 -22.04 -2.10
CA GLN A 166 11.46 -22.66 -2.31
C GLN A 166 11.42 -24.19 -2.54
N GLY A 167 10.24 -24.76 -2.80
CA GLY A 167 10.00 -26.17 -3.07
C GLY A 167 9.56 -26.43 -4.50
N GLY A 168 10.44 -26.19 -5.49
CA GLY A 168 10.50 -26.89 -6.79
C GLY A 168 9.23 -27.03 -7.65
N GLY A 169 8.15 -26.32 -7.37
CA GLY A 169 6.88 -26.38 -8.10
C GLY A 169 6.48 -25.00 -8.60
N ASP A 170 5.82 -24.98 -9.76
CA ASP A 170 5.36 -23.81 -10.54
C ASP A 170 4.28 -22.95 -9.84
N GLN A 171 4.24 -22.97 -8.51
CA GLN A 171 3.20 -22.40 -7.67
C GLN A 171 3.72 -21.20 -6.87
N SER A 172 4.11 -20.14 -7.57
CA SER A 172 4.28 -18.80 -6.98
C SER A 172 2.91 -18.24 -6.55
N GLU A 173 2.55 -18.33 -5.28
CA GLU A 173 1.32 -17.71 -4.79
C GLU A 173 1.50 -16.20 -4.67
N ILE A 174 0.63 -15.43 -5.32
CA ILE A 174 0.60 -13.98 -5.16
C ILE A 174 -0.41 -13.64 -4.06
N LEU A 175 0.07 -12.91 -3.05
CA LEU A 175 -0.74 -12.37 -1.97
C LEU A 175 -0.82 -10.85 -2.14
N VAL A 176 -2.03 -10.29 -2.08
CA VAL A 176 -2.25 -8.85 -2.01
C VAL A 176 -2.77 -8.52 -0.61
N GLU A 177 -2.08 -7.65 0.10
CA GLU A 177 -2.52 -7.12 1.39
C GLU A 177 -2.83 -5.62 1.24
N ILE A 178 -4.04 -5.22 1.61
CA ILE A 178 -4.42 -3.81 1.71
C ILE A 178 -4.57 -3.47 3.18
N CYS A 179 -3.65 -2.66 3.68
CA CYS A 179 -3.58 -2.22 5.06
C CYS A 179 -4.06 -0.78 5.19
N SER A 180 -4.82 -0.47 6.23
CA SER A 180 -5.32 0.89 6.46
C SER A 180 -5.25 1.25 7.92
N ILE A 181 -4.78 2.47 8.22
CA ILE A 181 -4.78 3.01 9.58
C ILE A 181 -5.53 4.34 9.57
N MET A 182 -6.55 4.44 10.42
CA MET A 182 -7.27 5.69 10.65
C MET A 182 -6.65 6.41 11.86
N LEU A 183 -6.18 7.64 11.65
CA LEU A 183 -5.49 8.46 12.64
C LEU A 183 -6.13 9.84 12.75
N LYS A 184 -6.27 10.33 13.97
CA LYS A 184 -6.53 11.75 14.24
C LYS A 184 -5.21 12.48 14.38
N LEU A 185 -4.96 13.43 13.51
CA LEU A 185 -3.78 14.28 13.54
C LEU A 185 -4.16 15.70 14.00
N THR A 186 -3.20 16.39 14.60
CA THR A 186 -3.31 17.80 15.01
C THR A 186 -2.17 18.63 14.48
N LYS A 187 -2.48 19.88 14.16
CA LYS A 187 -1.49 20.87 13.78
C LYS A 187 -0.65 21.31 14.99
N GLY A 188 0.67 21.23 14.86
CA GLY A 188 1.65 21.74 15.81
C GLY A 188 1.86 23.25 15.69
N SER A 189 2.82 23.79 16.43
CA SER A 189 3.12 25.23 16.45
C SER A 189 3.77 25.76 15.16
N ASN A 190 4.39 24.87 14.37
CA ASN A 190 5.05 25.19 13.11
C ASN A 190 4.34 24.48 11.95
N ASP A 191 3.03 24.37 12.02
CA ASP A 191 2.18 23.64 11.08
C ASP A 191 2.46 22.13 10.96
N GLU A 192 3.45 21.62 11.72
CA GLU A 192 3.83 20.21 11.73
C GLU A 192 2.68 19.27 12.12
N ALA A 193 2.56 18.15 11.42
CA ALA A 193 1.56 17.14 11.77
C ALA A 193 1.96 16.38 13.04
N LYS A 194 1.08 16.39 14.05
CA LYS A 194 1.25 15.63 15.30
C LYS A 194 0.20 14.55 15.43
N ILE A 195 0.65 13.35 15.76
CA ILE A 195 -0.25 12.25 16.12
C ILE A 195 -0.90 12.58 17.47
N LYS A 196 -2.22 12.54 17.57
CA LYS A 196 -2.90 12.65 18.87
C LYS A 196 -2.78 11.36 19.67
N ARG A 197 -2.82 11.48 21.00
CA ARG A 197 -3.11 10.34 21.88
C ARG A 197 -4.51 9.80 21.56
N GLN A 198 -4.59 8.53 21.15
CA GLN A 198 -5.82 7.89 20.70
C GLN A 198 -5.66 6.37 20.65
N THR A 199 -6.78 5.64 20.61
CA THR A 199 -6.78 4.25 20.17
C THR A 199 -7.20 4.24 18.70
N ALA A 200 -6.21 4.08 17.81
CA ALA A 200 -6.43 4.02 16.36
C ALA A 200 -6.78 2.59 15.93
N GLN A 201 -7.51 2.48 14.82
CA GLN A 201 -7.84 1.18 14.21
C GLN A 201 -6.98 0.96 12.97
N MET A 202 -6.24 -0.15 12.97
CA MET A 202 -5.60 -0.71 11.80
C MET A 202 -6.45 -1.86 11.26
N THR A 203 -6.69 -1.87 9.95
CA THR A 203 -7.37 -2.96 9.25
C THR A 203 -6.43 -3.54 8.20
N MET A 204 -6.39 -4.86 8.09
CA MET A 204 -5.63 -5.55 7.04
C MET A 204 -6.57 -6.51 6.30
N ASN A 205 -6.62 -6.37 4.98
CA ASN A 205 -7.42 -7.21 4.10
C ASN A 205 -6.47 -7.95 3.16
N ALA A 206 -6.40 -9.28 3.30
CA ALA A 206 -5.51 -10.11 2.52
C ALA A 206 -6.29 -10.89 1.45
N PHE A 207 -5.74 -10.95 0.24
CA PHE A 207 -6.33 -11.60 -0.93
C PHE A 207 -5.31 -12.51 -1.60
N THR A 208 -5.69 -13.76 -1.88
CA THR A 208 -4.92 -14.63 -2.77
C THR A 208 -5.44 -14.53 -4.19
N VAL A 209 -4.56 -14.77 -5.16
CA VAL A 209 -4.90 -14.68 -6.58
C VAL A 209 -5.26 -16.06 -7.13
N LYS A 210 -6.45 -16.18 -7.72
CA LYS A 210 -6.90 -17.39 -8.41
C LYS A 210 -6.26 -17.46 -9.80
N LYS A 211 -5.13 -18.16 -9.91
CA LYS A 211 -4.37 -18.27 -11.16
C LYS A 211 -5.23 -18.81 -12.30
N GLU A 212 -6.03 -19.83 -12.04
CA GLU A 212 -6.88 -20.48 -13.02
C GLU A 212 -7.91 -19.51 -13.59
N TYR A 213 -8.44 -18.61 -12.77
CA TYR A 213 -9.37 -17.57 -13.23
C TYR A 213 -8.68 -16.61 -14.21
N LEU A 214 -7.47 -16.14 -13.88
CA LEU A 214 -6.71 -15.25 -14.76
C LEU A 214 -6.44 -15.93 -16.11
N MET A 215 -6.01 -17.20 -16.08
CA MET A 215 -5.69 -17.97 -17.27
C MET A 215 -6.93 -18.25 -18.14
N GLN A 216 -8.04 -18.69 -17.54
CA GLN A 216 -9.28 -19.01 -18.24
C GLN A 216 -9.95 -17.78 -18.86
N HIS A 217 -9.82 -16.61 -18.21
CA HIS A 217 -10.45 -15.37 -18.65
C HIS A 217 -9.49 -14.38 -19.31
N ALA A 218 -8.25 -14.78 -19.60
CA ALA A 218 -7.16 -13.90 -20.05
C ALA A 218 -7.55 -12.99 -21.22
N GLN A 219 -8.20 -13.54 -22.25
CA GLN A 219 -8.65 -12.76 -23.40
C GLN A 219 -9.63 -11.65 -22.99
N SER A 220 -10.68 -12.01 -22.23
CA SER A 220 -11.69 -11.05 -21.77
C SER A 220 -11.13 -10.00 -20.80
N LEU A 221 -10.15 -10.39 -19.97
CA LEU A 221 -9.47 -9.48 -19.05
C LEU A 221 -8.61 -8.49 -19.83
N SER A 222 -7.81 -8.96 -20.80
CA SER A 222 -6.94 -8.11 -21.60
C SER A 222 -7.68 -7.11 -22.50
N GLN A 223 -8.93 -7.39 -22.88
CA GLN A 223 -9.77 -6.45 -23.61
C GLN A 223 -10.32 -5.31 -22.73
N ARG A 224 -10.40 -5.52 -21.41
CA ARG A 224 -11.03 -4.60 -20.46
C ARG A 224 -10.03 -3.87 -19.57
N ILE A 225 -8.92 -4.53 -19.26
CA ILE A 225 -7.91 -4.08 -18.31
C ILE A 225 -6.66 -3.77 -19.11
N GLN A 226 -6.26 -2.49 -19.10
CA GLN A 226 -4.99 -2.08 -19.67
C GLN A 226 -3.85 -2.77 -18.91
N THR A 227 -3.03 -3.54 -19.63
CA THR A 227 -1.87 -4.19 -19.04
C THR A 227 -0.76 -3.18 -18.77
N MET A 228 -0.21 -3.21 -17.57
CA MET A 228 0.85 -2.29 -17.13
C MET A 228 1.99 -3.07 -16.48
N ARG A 229 3.19 -2.49 -16.51
CA ARG A 229 4.31 -2.98 -15.70
C ARG A 229 3.94 -2.87 -14.22
N THR A 230 4.28 -3.91 -13.45
CA THR A 230 3.98 -4.01 -12.02
C THR A 230 4.36 -2.73 -11.27
N ARG A 231 5.62 -2.28 -11.41
CA ARG A 231 6.13 -1.09 -10.72
C ARG A 231 5.36 0.18 -11.07
N LYS A 232 5.01 0.38 -12.34
CA LYS A 232 4.22 1.54 -12.78
C LYS A 232 2.83 1.53 -12.15
N ALA A 233 2.15 0.39 -12.21
CA ALA A 233 0.81 0.25 -11.65
C ALA A 233 0.80 0.49 -10.12
N LEU A 234 1.79 -0.02 -9.39
CA LEU A 234 1.91 0.23 -7.95
C LEU A 234 2.28 1.69 -7.64
N ARG A 235 3.18 2.30 -8.43
CA ARG A 235 3.51 3.72 -8.30
C ARG A 235 2.27 4.61 -8.45
N ASP A 236 1.39 4.31 -9.40
CA ASP A 236 0.15 5.07 -9.61
C ASP A 236 -0.83 4.95 -8.43
N LEU A 237 -0.71 3.89 -7.60
CA LEU A 237 -1.45 3.69 -6.36
C LEU A 237 -0.79 4.34 -5.13
N SER A 238 0.29 5.09 -5.32
CA SER A 238 1.03 5.76 -4.26
C SER A 238 0.97 7.29 -4.38
N SER A 239 0.79 7.96 -3.25
CA SER A 239 0.93 9.41 -3.07
C SER A 239 2.40 9.82 -2.91
N ASN A 240 3.33 8.86 -2.75
CA ASN A 240 4.77 9.14 -2.61
C ASN A 240 5.27 9.92 -3.84
N GLY A 241 6.06 10.97 -3.59
CA GLY A 241 6.55 11.90 -4.61
C GLY A 241 5.62 13.07 -4.94
N VAL A 242 4.40 13.11 -4.38
CA VAL A 242 3.51 14.30 -4.46
C VAL A 242 3.49 15.06 -3.14
N LEU A 243 3.57 14.35 -2.02
CA LEU A 243 3.50 14.92 -0.66
C LEU A 243 4.78 15.70 -0.24
N GLY A 244 5.83 15.71 -1.06
CA GLY A 244 7.14 16.30 -0.75
C GLY A 244 7.53 17.54 -1.58
N GLY A 245 6.67 18.03 -2.48
CA GLY A 245 6.90 19.28 -3.22
C GLY A 245 8.04 19.25 -4.27
N GLU A 246 8.74 18.13 -4.45
CA GLU A 246 9.74 17.96 -5.50
C GLU A 246 9.20 17.05 -6.60
N ASP A 247 8.77 17.64 -7.72
CA ASP A 247 8.52 16.94 -8.97
C ASP A 247 9.86 16.39 -9.50
N TYR A 248 10.30 15.25 -8.95
CA TYR A 248 11.32 14.44 -9.59
C TYR A 248 10.68 13.78 -10.82
N GLU A 249 10.74 14.47 -11.96
CA GLU A 249 10.69 13.83 -13.28
C GLU A 249 11.94 12.94 -13.43
N MET A 250 11.89 11.75 -12.82
CA MET A 250 12.87 10.72 -13.13
C MET A 250 12.56 10.15 -14.51
N SER A 251 13.47 10.40 -15.45
CA SER A 251 13.49 9.74 -16.76
C SER A 251 13.52 8.21 -16.58
N GLU A 252 12.86 7.45 -17.47
CA GLU A 252 12.83 5.98 -17.43
C GLU A 252 14.25 5.35 -17.45
N GLU A 253 15.28 6.08 -17.89
CA GLU A 253 16.68 5.65 -17.89
C GLU A 253 17.37 5.83 -16.52
N SER A 254 17.00 6.85 -15.74
CA SER A 254 17.53 7.06 -14.38
C SER A 254 16.98 6.07 -13.32
N GLU A 255 15.92 5.33 -13.66
CA GLU A 255 15.28 4.34 -12.77
C GLU A 255 16.13 3.07 -12.55
N LEU A 256 17.12 2.79 -13.41
CA LEU A 256 17.99 1.62 -13.28
C LEU A 256 19.16 1.82 -12.30
N GLU A 257 19.60 3.06 -12.07
CA GLU A 257 20.77 3.35 -11.22
C GLU A 257 20.40 3.86 -9.82
N GLY A 258 19.25 4.53 -9.64
CA GLY A 258 18.88 5.18 -8.38
C GLY A 258 18.57 4.25 -7.20
N TRP A 259 18.26 2.96 -7.43
CA TRP A 259 17.83 2.03 -6.37
C TRP A 259 18.93 1.10 -5.84
N PHE A 260 20.15 1.15 -6.38
CA PHE A 260 21.30 0.51 -5.72
C PHE A 260 21.80 1.27 -4.47
N HIS A 261 21.39 2.53 -4.29
CA HIS A 261 21.80 3.35 -3.14
C HIS A 261 20.85 3.32 -1.93
N GLY A 262 19.74 2.56 -1.99
CA GLY A 262 18.85 2.33 -0.84
C GLY A 262 19.33 1.23 0.13
N LEU A 263 20.42 0.54 -0.20
CA LEU A 263 21.04 -0.49 0.63
C LEU A 263 22.52 -0.13 0.80
N PHE A 264 22.93 0.14 2.04
CA PHE A 264 24.29 0.53 2.49
C PHE A 264 24.69 2.01 2.30
N THR A 265 24.38 2.83 3.30
CA THR A 265 25.28 3.92 3.72
C THR A 265 25.80 3.64 5.13
N PRO A 266 27.09 3.27 5.32
CA PRO A 266 27.70 3.34 6.63
C PRO A 266 27.92 4.82 6.99
N TYR A 267 27.43 5.22 8.16
CA TYR A 267 27.71 6.52 8.77
C TYR A 267 29.22 6.71 8.94
N TYR A 268 29.85 7.52 8.08
CA TYR A 268 31.15 8.10 8.38
C TYR A 268 30.94 9.32 9.28
N LEU A 269 31.20 9.15 10.57
CA LEU A 269 31.38 10.23 11.52
C LEU A 269 32.66 11.00 11.15
N THR A 270 32.51 12.16 10.51
CA THR A 270 33.58 13.15 10.41
C THR A 270 33.74 13.85 11.75
N ARG A 271 34.73 13.42 12.55
CA ARG A 271 35.34 14.25 13.59
C ARG A 271 36.59 14.93 13.01
N SER A 272 36.46 16.22 12.80
CA SER A 272 37.54 17.16 12.52
C SER A 272 38.47 17.31 13.73
N TYR A 273 39.78 17.13 13.51
CA TYR A 273 40.84 17.75 14.31
C TYR A 273 41.98 18.22 13.38
N PRO A 274 42.66 19.34 13.70
CA PRO A 274 43.55 20.02 12.78
C PRO A 274 45.01 19.55 12.83
N VAL A 275 45.63 19.59 11.64
CA VAL A 275 47.01 20.00 11.27
C VAL A 275 48.16 19.75 12.28
N SER A 276 49.16 18.99 11.83
CA SER A 276 50.58 19.41 11.93
C SER A 276 51.47 18.69 10.92
N ARG A 277 52.16 19.49 10.09
CA ARG A 277 53.36 19.16 9.27
C ARG A 277 54.42 18.44 10.09
N TRP A 278 55.24 17.59 9.45
CA TRP A 278 56.73 17.49 9.46
C TRP A 278 57.08 16.33 8.48
N GLN A 279 57.63 16.59 7.29
CA GLN A 279 59.06 16.45 6.93
C GLN A 279 59.80 15.35 7.71
N ILE A 280 60.18 14.24 7.05
CA ILE A 280 61.51 13.95 6.44
C ILE A 280 61.26 12.98 5.28
#